data_AF-A0A4Q6G452-F1
#
_entry.id   AF-A0A4Q6G452-F1
#
_cell.length_a   1.000
_cell.length_b   1.000
_cell.length_c   1.000
_cell.angle_alpha   90.00
_cell.angle_beta   90.00
_cell.angle_gamma   90.00
#
_symmetry.space_group_name_H-M   'P 1'
#
loop_
_entity.id
_entity.type
_entity.pdbx_description
1 polymer ?
#
loop_
_entity_poly.entity_id
_entity_poly.type
_entity_poly.pdbx_seq_one_letter_code
_entity_poly.pdbx_strand_id
1 'polypeptide(L)'
;MRKIAILFLALTLWANACKKKVERPGTNAQTIPTAPGSSNDKPANPEQPANTDVASDELFALVLAGLKAKHAAAENQTWFQSQGVIEGDWIAYSPKNYWGKTILELPAGYDCKKGNIGCDIQFERKLCSTDADCAASRTQCLPFLASVTKPGDQPKLMCLGSGDKVMDDYYSTLIKTEKHLDISSLTLPSGRFRTAMINGLTYLTHKLPSFTFRLLLSSTDGITPNLFNRPSKVMGEILAEIDGNGGDSKKIKMNLGYLSDKKVSWNHTKIVLADSNHLLQGGHNFLDPDYVREQPIFDLSMHVSGSVGEGVQKFVDHLWSNSSSWASNFGKDEKVVPPAPTASGGGKVKIIGMGRMGSYGDNASDEGFRLLLKSAKKTIYLAQQDIYNDITKLGAKPPHALPELVDAVLRGVHLKVVQSSSTAFLGYGTVAPDKAAVMLREAIIKEADVRKFVPPNNLSLGEYLCQQVEYAPFLFHPKVLRWANDTDIGVHPKLIIIDETGFYMGSQNFYPSDLQEFGLFISDSPITAQLLDQYWNKIWANSSLNKVACR
;
A
#
# COMPACT_ATOMS: atom_id res chain seq x y z
N MET A 1 14.28 5.09 -32.23
CA MET A 1 12.85 5.09 -31.85
C MET A 1 12.03 4.07 -32.66
N ARG A 2 12.37 2.77 -32.64
CA ARG A 2 11.61 1.71 -33.36
C ARG A 2 11.75 0.30 -32.76
N LYS A 3 12.25 0.15 -31.53
CA LYS A 3 12.54 -1.17 -30.92
C LYS A 3 11.91 -1.44 -29.53
N ILE A 4 10.94 -0.62 -29.10
CA ILE A 4 10.26 -0.81 -27.80
C ILE A 4 8.80 -1.28 -27.98
N ALA A 5 8.27 -1.30 -29.20
CA ALA A 5 6.86 -1.62 -29.48
C ALA A 5 6.58 -3.08 -29.85
N ILE A 6 7.54 -4.00 -29.68
CA ILE A 6 7.38 -5.42 -30.07
C ILE A 6 7.71 -6.28 -28.86
N LEU A 7 6.78 -6.42 -27.91
CA LEU A 7 6.80 -7.55 -26.95
C LEU A 7 5.45 -7.83 -26.26
N PHE A 8 4.33 -7.30 -26.77
CA PHE A 8 3.02 -7.40 -26.10
C PHE A 8 1.93 -8.15 -26.89
N LEU A 9 2.31 -8.90 -27.93
CA LEU A 9 1.39 -9.83 -28.60
C LEU A 9 1.95 -11.24 -28.51
N ALA A 10 1.47 -12.04 -27.55
CA ALA A 10 1.17 -13.46 -27.76
C ALA A 10 0.51 -14.10 -26.52
N LEU A 11 -0.54 -14.89 -26.79
CA LEU A 11 -1.03 -16.05 -26.02
C LEU A 11 -2.10 -15.83 -24.94
N THR A 12 -3.30 -15.48 -25.39
CA THR A 12 -4.53 -16.17 -25.00
C THR A 12 -4.67 -17.44 -25.84
N LEU A 13 -5.01 -18.60 -25.23
CA LEU A 13 -5.77 -19.76 -25.78
C LEU A 13 -5.36 -21.11 -25.13
N TRP A 14 -6.18 -21.63 -24.19
CA TRP A 14 -6.92 -22.91 -24.29
C TRP A 14 -7.40 -23.46 -22.94
N ALA A 15 -8.63 -24.00 -22.98
CA ALA A 15 -9.40 -24.51 -21.86
C ALA A 15 -9.73 -26.00 -22.06
N ASN A 16 -10.04 -26.65 -20.94
CA ASN A 16 -10.85 -27.87 -20.74
C ASN A 16 -10.27 -29.24 -21.11
N ALA A 17 -10.25 -30.17 -20.14
CA ALA A 17 -11.39 -31.07 -19.85
C ALA A 17 -11.02 -32.19 -18.86
N CYS A 18 -11.81 -32.42 -17.81
CA CYS A 18 -12.42 -33.74 -17.56
C CYS A 18 -13.34 -33.75 -16.32
N LYS A 19 -14.57 -34.22 -16.55
CA LYS A 19 -15.60 -34.56 -15.56
C LYS A 19 -15.34 -35.97 -15.01
N LYS A 20 -15.68 -36.23 -13.74
CA LYS A 20 -16.56 -37.36 -13.36
C LYS A 20 -17.07 -37.30 -11.90
N LYS A 21 -18.37 -37.59 -11.79
CA LYS A 21 -19.23 -37.88 -10.62
C LYS A 21 -18.58 -38.72 -9.51
N VAL A 22 -18.93 -38.41 -8.25
CA VAL A 22 -19.25 -39.41 -7.20
C VAL A 22 -20.36 -38.86 -6.29
N GLU A 23 -21.23 -39.78 -5.86
CA GLU A 23 -22.52 -39.62 -5.18
C GLU A 23 -22.42 -39.35 -3.65
N ARG A 24 -23.53 -38.87 -3.08
CA ARG A 24 -23.78 -38.65 -1.64
C ARG A 24 -24.10 -39.98 -0.91
N PRO A 25 -23.92 -40.02 0.42
CA PRO A 25 -25.04 -39.78 1.36
C PRO A 25 -24.57 -38.92 2.55
N GLY A 26 -25.35 -38.09 3.26
CA GLY A 26 -26.75 -38.21 3.66
C GLY A 26 -26.82 -38.48 5.16
N THR A 27 -26.75 -37.45 6.02
CA THR A 27 -27.18 -37.56 7.44
C THR A 27 -27.62 -36.22 8.01
N ASN A 28 -28.86 -36.23 8.51
CA ASN A 28 -29.52 -35.22 9.33
C ASN A 28 -28.88 -35.11 10.73
N ALA A 29 -28.82 -33.90 11.28
CA ALA A 29 -29.03 -33.60 12.71
C ALA A 29 -29.18 -32.07 12.84
N GLN A 30 -30.40 -31.56 12.92
CA GLN A 30 -31.08 -31.16 14.16
C GLN A 30 -30.42 -29.98 14.89
N THR A 31 -31.09 -28.85 14.72
CA THR A 31 -30.99 -27.57 15.42
C THR A 31 -31.41 -27.67 16.88
N ILE A 32 -30.71 -26.97 17.78
CA ILE A 32 -31.20 -26.60 19.12
C ILE A 32 -30.90 -25.08 19.33
N PRO A 33 -31.80 -24.33 20.00
CA PRO A 33 -31.95 -22.89 19.84
C PRO A 33 -31.06 -22.03 20.74
N THR A 34 -30.86 -20.81 20.26
CA THR A 34 -30.38 -19.57 20.91
C THR A 34 -31.01 -19.23 22.26
N ALA A 35 -30.26 -18.55 23.14
CA ALA A 35 -30.76 -17.39 23.90
C ALA A 35 -29.63 -16.57 24.58
N PRO A 36 -29.87 -15.27 24.89
CA PRO A 36 -28.86 -14.21 25.00
C PRO A 36 -28.72 -13.60 26.41
N GLY A 37 -27.70 -12.74 26.60
CA GLY A 37 -27.55 -11.82 27.74
C GLY A 37 -26.17 -11.95 28.41
N SER A 38 -25.53 -10.91 28.94
CA SER A 38 -25.94 -9.55 29.27
C SER A 38 -24.70 -8.65 29.40
N SER A 39 -24.84 -7.39 29.02
CA SER A 39 -23.92 -6.30 29.32
C SER A 39 -23.75 -6.11 30.84
N ASN A 40 -22.51 -5.94 31.29
CA ASN A 40 -22.20 -5.36 32.61
C ASN A 40 -21.07 -4.34 32.44
N ASP A 41 -21.46 -3.07 32.36
CA ASP A 41 -20.57 -1.92 32.51
C ASP A 41 -20.01 -1.88 33.94
N LYS A 42 -18.69 -1.84 34.06
CA LYS A 42 -17.99 -1.49 35.30
C LYS A 42 -17.35 -0.10 35.14
N PRO A 43 -17.39 0.75 36.18
CA PRO A 43 -16.85 2.11 36.14
C PRO A 43 -15.33 2.12 36.02
N ALA A 44 -14.82 3.10 35.28
CA ALA A 44 -13.41 3.29 34.97
C ALA A 44 -12.54 3.52 36.22
N ASN A 45 -11.38 2.85 36.23
CA ASN A 45 -10.31 3.04 37.21
C ASN A 45 -9.60 4.40 36.98
N PRO A 46 -9.03 5.04 38.01
CA PRO A 46 -8.30 6.31 37.86
C PRO A 46 -7.08 6.15 36.93
N GLU A 47 -6.89 7.13 36.04
CA GLU A 47 -5.81 7.18 35.06
C GLU A 47 -4.43 6.95 35.72
N GLN A 48 -3.75 5.88 35.29
CA GLN A 48 -2.33 5.68 35.57
C GLN A 48 -1.50 6.77 34.87
N PRO A 49 -0.39 7.23 35.46
CA PRO A 49 0.51 8.18 34.81
C PRO A 49 1.02 7.61 33.49
N ALA A 50 0.95 8.42 32.42
CA ALA A 50 1.37 8.04 31.08
C ALA A 50 2.81 7.53 31.09
N ASN A 51 2.97 6.23 30.86
CA ASN A 51 4.27 5.60 30.72
C ASN A 51 4.96 6.21 29.49
N THR A 52 6.04 6.97 29.67
CA THR A 52 6.69 7.67 28.55
C THR A 52 7.38 6.67 27.63
N ASP A 53 7.04 6.69 26.34
CA ASP A 53 7.64 5.85 25.31
C ASP A 53 9.02 6.40 24.89
N VAL A 54 10.00 6.29 25.80
CA VAL A 54 11.33 6.87 25.66
C VAL A 54 12.04 6.39 24.39
N ALA A 55 11.92 5.10 24.07
CA ALA A 55 12.61 4.52 22.93
C ALA A 55 12.06 5.04 21.60
N SER A 56 10.74 5.17 21.48
CA SER A 56 10.13 5.84 20.33
C SER A 56 10.50 7.32 20.28
N ASP A 57 10.49 8.02 21.42
CA ASP A 57 10.80 9.45 21.47
C ASP A 57 12.23 9.76 21.03
N GLU A 58 13.19 8.93 21.44
CA GLU A 58 14.58 9.02 20.97
C GLU A 58 14.70 8.77 19.47
N LEU A 59 14.03 7.74 18.94
CA LEU A 59 14.02 7.43 17.50
C LEU A 59 13.45 8.61 16.70
N PHE A 60 12.31 9.15 17.13
CA PHE A 60 11.69 10.33 16.52
C PHE A 60 12.63 11.53 16.50
N ALA A 61 13.26 11.84 17.64
CA ALA A 61 14.15 12.98 17.77
C ALA A 61 15.39 12.86 16.85
N LEU A 62 15.96 11.66 16.73
CA LEU A 62 17.13 11.40 15.87
C LEU A 62 16.81 11.62 14.40
N VAL A 63 15.69 11.06 13.92
CA VAL A 63 15.27 11.21 12.52
C VAL A 63 14.92 12.67 12.22
N LEU A 64 14.17 13.33 13.11
CA LEU A 64 13.81 14.73 12.97
C LEU A 64 15.04 15.65 12.91
N ALA A 65 16.00 15.45 13.82
CA ALA A 65 17.22 16.25 13.86
C ALA A 65 18.05 16.09 12.58
N GLY A 66 18.15 14.86 12.06
CA GLY A 66 18.86 14.58 10.82
C GLY A 66 18.21 15.24 9.60
N LEU A 67 16.88 15.17 9.48
CA LEU A 67 16.13 15.85 8.42
C LEU A 67 16.27 17.38 8.52
N LYS A 68 16.17 17.96 9.72
CA LYS A 68 16.44 19.39 9.93
C LYS A 68 17.86 19.78 9.52
N ALA A 69 18.86 18.94 9.83
CA ALA A 69 20.24 19.25 9.51
C ALA A 69 20.52 19.23 7.99
N LYS A 70 19.90 18.31 7.24
CA LYS A 70 20.23 18.07 5.83
C LYS A 70 19.21 18.60 4.82
N HIS A 71 17.97 18.74 5.25
CA HIS A 71 16.82 19.09 4.40
C HIS A 71 16.00 20.27 4.97
N ALA A 72 16.59 21.16 5.78
CA ALA A 72 15.89 22.31 6.37
C ALA A 72 15.06 23.13 5.36
N ALA A 73 15.63 23.40 4.19
CA ALA A 73 14.99 24.21 3.15
C ALA A 73 13.77 23.51 2.50
N ALA A 74 13.63 22.20 2.69
CA ALA A 74 12.56 21.39 2.13
C ALA A 74 11.50 21.00 3.18
N GLU A 75 11.61 21.50 4.42
CA GLU A 75 10.57 21.35 5.44
C GLU A 75 9.26 21.98 4.95
N ASN A 76 8.13 21.30 5.18
CA ASN A 76 6.81 21.61 4.63
C ASN A 76 6.71 21.55 3.10
N GLN A 77 7.70 20.98 2.40
CA GLN A 77 7.62 20.72 0.96
C GLN A 77 7.78 19.23 0.67
N THR A 78 8.90 18.64 1.10
CA THR A 78 9.22 17.21 0.90
C THR A 78 9.25 16.43 2.20
N TRP A 79 9.29 17.10 3.35
CA TRP A 79 9.12 16.44 4.65
C TRP A 79 8.47 17.37 5.67
N PHE A 80 7.91 16.80 6.73
CA PHE A 80 7.33 17.57 7.84
C PHE A 80 7.22 16.72 9.10
N GLN A 81 7.20 17.36 10.26
CA GLN A 81 6.75 16.74 11.51
C GLN A 81 5.27 17.05 11.76
N SER A 82 4.53 16.09 12.32
CA SER A 82 3.12 16.29 12.69
C SER A 82 2.68 15.31 13.78
N GLN A 83 1.40 15.40 14.14
CA GLN A 83 0.71 14.42 14.96
C GLN A 83 -0.47 13.81 14.18
N GLY A 84 -0.84 12.59 14.52
CA GLY A 84 -1.95 11.89 13.89
C GLY A 84 -2.81 11.10 14.87
N VAL A 85 -3.99 10.74 14.38
CA VAL A 85 -4.92 9.79 14.98
C VAL A 85 -4.83 8.51 14.16
N ILE A 86 -4.45 7.41 14.82
CA ILE A 86 -4.41 6.06 14.27
C ILE A 86 -5.27 5.20 15.20
N GLU A 87 -6.43 4.76 14.72
CA GLU A 87 -7.43 4.04 15.49
C GLU A 87 -8.24 3.09 14.60
N GLY A 88 -8.93 2.13 15.22
CA GLY A 88 -9.76 1.17 14.51
C GLY A 88 -8.97 0.27 13.54
N ASP A 89 -9.60 -0.13 12.43
CA ASP A 89 -8.99 -0.92 11.34
C ASP A 89 -8.12 -0.01 10.44
N TRP A 90 -7.04 0.52 11.01
CA TRP A 90 -6.15 1.43 10.31
C TRP A 90 -5.20 0.72 9.33
N ILE A 91 -4.98 -0.58 9.49
CA ILE A 91 -4.07 -1.38 8.65
C ILE A 91 -4.83 -1.90 7.41
N ALA A 92 -4.75 -1.15 6.32
CA ALA A 92 -5.33 -1.49 5.03
C ALA A 92 -4.39 -2.42 4.24
N TYR A 93 -4.21 -3.66 4.70
CA TYR A 93 -3.52 -4.70 3.92
C TYR A 93 -4.49 -5.48 3.03
N SER A 94 -4.01 -5.91 1.87
CA SER A 94 -4.72 -6.85 1.00
C SER A 94 -3.77 -7.94 0.50
N PRO A 95 -4.27 -9.15 0.21
CA PRO A 95 -5.60 -9.68 0.53
C PRO A 95 -5.86 -9.90 2.03
N LYS A 96 -7.12 -9.79 2.48
CA LYS A 96 -7.55 -10.16 3.85
C LYS A 96 -7.80 -11.67 3.99
N ASN A 97 -7.63 -12.24 5.19
CA ASN A 97 -7.98 -13.63 5.53
C ASN A 97 -7.25 -14.72 4.72
N TYR A 98 -5.97 -14.51 4.41
CA TYR A 98 -5.11 -15.48 3.68
C TYR A 98 -4.11 -16.22 4.56
N TRP A 99 -3.72 -15.63 5.70
CA TRP A 99 -2.65 -16.15 6.54
C TRP A 99 -2.91 -17.60 6.98
N GLY A 100 -1.93 -18.48 6.72
CA GLY A 100 -1.99 -19.89 7.09
C GLY A 100 -2.95 -20.75 6.27
N LYS A 101 -3.59 -20.23 5.21
CA LYS A 101 -4.47 -21.02 4.35
C LYS A 101 -3.73 -21.66 3.18
N THR A 102 -4.11 -22.87 2.84
CA THR A 102 -3.73 -23.52 1.58
C THR A 102 -4.53 -22.94 0.41
N ILE A 103 -4.06 -23.15 -0.82
CA ILE A 103 -4.78 -22.75 -2.05
C ILE A 103 -6.22 -23.31 -2.08
N LEU A 104 -6.42 -24.53 -1.54
CA LEU A 104 -7.72 -25.19 -1.46
C LEU A 104 -8.66 -24.62 -0.40
N GLU A 105 -8.21 -23.65 0.39
CA GLU A 105 -9.03 -22.93 1.38
C GLU A 105 -9.27 -21.46 0.99
N LEU A 106 -8.55 -20.94 -0.01
CA LEU A 106 -8.69 -19.56 -0.47
C LEU A 106 -10.01 -19.34 -1.24
N PRO A 107 -10.59 -18.13 -1.20
CA PRO A 107 -11.67 -17.76 -2.11
C PRO A 107 -11.33 -18.06 -3.57
N ALA A 108 -12.27 -18.66 -4.32
CA ALA A 108 -12.15 -18.80 -5.78
C ALA A 108 -13.53 -18.91 -6.44
N GLY A 109 -13.61 -18.65 -7.75
CA GLY A 109 -14.84 -18.64 -8.52
C GLY A 109 -15.83 -17.55 -8.11
N TYR A 110 -15.37 -16.47 -7.48
CA TYR A 110 -16.24 -15.38 -7.00
C TYR A 110 -16.39 -14.23 -8.01
N ASP A 111 -15.59 -14.22 -9.09
CA ASP A 111 -15.86 -13.36 -10.25
C ASP A 111 -17.19 -13.77 -10.90
N CYS A 112 -18.08 -12.80 -11.06
CA CYS A 112 -19.45 -12.97 -11.54
C CYS A 112 -19.59 -12.24 -12.87
N LYS A 113 -19.77 -12.98 -13.97
CA LYS A 113 -19.81 -12.39 -15.32
C LYS A 113 -20.95 -11.39 -15.45
N LYS A 114 -20.65 -10.21 -16.00
CA LYS A 114 -21.63 -9.18 -16.31
C LYS A 114 -22.78 -9.74 -17.15
N GLY A 115 -24.02 -9.48 -16.73
CA GLY A 115 -25.24 -9.94 -17.39
C GLY A 115 -25.78 -11.28 -16.91
N ASN A 116 -25.02 -12.03 -16.10
CA ASN A 116 -25.56 -13.23 -15.44
C ASN A 116 -26.55 -12.85 -14.33
N ILE A 117 -27.60 -13.66 -14.16
CA ILE A 117 -28.60 -13.48 -13.10
C ILE A 117 -27.91 -13.55 -11.73
N GLY A 118 -28.21 -12.57 -10.86
CA GLY A 118 -27.66 -12.49 -9.51
C GLY A 118 -26.22 -11.96 -9.45
N CYS A 119 -25.65 -11.46 -10.54
CA CYS A 119 -24.38 -10.74 -10.51
C CYS A 119 -24.60 -9.22 -10.42
N ASP A 120 -23.82 -8.54 -9.59
CA ASP A 120 -23.72 -7.10 -9.64
C ASP A 120 -22.97 -6.68 -10.92
N ILE A 121 -23.57 -5.75 -11.67
CA ILE A 121 -23.08 -5.35 -12.99
C ILE A 121 -21.87 -4.40 -12.95
N GLN A 122 -21.61 -3.76 -11.80
CA GLN A 122 -20.53 -2.81 -11.60
C GLN A 122 -19.29 -3.51 -11.03
N PHE A 123 -19.51 -4.40 -10.07
CA PHE A 123 -18.45 -5.06 -9.33
C PHE A 123 -18.27 -6.53 -9.69
N GLU A 124 -19.08 -7.10 -10.56
CA GLU A 124 -18.90 -8.48 -11.04
C GLU A 124 -18.71 -9.46 -9.86
N ARG A 125 -19.54 -9.28 -8.83
CA ARG A 125 -19.65 -10.16 -7.66
C ARG A 125 -21.06 -10.72 -7.62
N LYS A 126 -21.19 -11.92 -7.09
CA LYS A 126 -22.50 -12.52 -6.85
C LYS A 126 -23.20 -11.73 -5.73
N LEU A 127 -24.41 -11.24 -5.98
CA LEU A 127 -25.30 -10.72 -4.96
C LEU A 127 -25.72 -11.84 -4.03
N CYS A 128 -25.86 -11.56 -2.74
CA CYS A 128 -26.17 -12.56 -1.74
C CYS A 128 -27.16 -12.03 -0.70
N SER A 129 -27.77 -12.93 0.06
CA SER A 129 -28.56 -12.61 1.24
C SER A 129 -28.00 -13.26 2.50
N THR A 130 -27.29 -14.38 2.37
CA THR A 130 -26.66 -15.10 3.48
C THR A 130 -25.32 -15.70 3.06
N ASP A 131 -24.48 -16.09 4.03
CA ASP A 131 -23.22 -16.77 3.76
C ASP A 131 -23.38 -18.08 2.97
N ALA A 132 -24.56 -18.73 3.07
CA ALA A 132 -24.85 -19.94 2.30
C ALA A 132 -24.81 -19.69 0.78
N ASP A 133 -25.14 -18.48 0.33
CA ASP A 133 -25.09 -18.10 -1.09
C ASP A 133 -23.64 -18.03 -1.61
N CYS A 134 -22.68 -17.81 -0.73
CA CYS A 134 -21.26 -17.59 -1.02
C CYS A 134 -20.37 -18.80 -0.70
N ALA A 135 -20.94 -19.85 -0.09
CA ALA A 135 -20.23 -21.05 0.30
C ALA A 135 -19.50 -21.73 -0.87
N ALA A 136 -20.11 -21.75 -2.07
CA ALA A 136 -19.52 -22.34 -3.26
C ALA A 136 -18.20 -21.67 -3.69
N SER A 137 -18.05 -20.38 -3.41
CA SER A 137 -16.85 -19.60 -3.73
C SER A 137 -15.90 -19.42 -2.55
N ARG A 138 -16.21 -20.03 -1.39
CA ARG A 138 -15.46 -19.86 -0.14
C ARG A 138 -15.29 -18.38 0.26
N THR A 139 -16.32 -17.59 -0.04
CA THR A 139 -16.42 -16.17 0.32
C THR A 139 -17.53 -15.99 1.36
N GLN A 140 -17.65 -14.77 1.88
CA GLN A 140 -18.69 -14.40 2.83
C GLN A 140 -19.65 -13.40 2.19
N CYS A 141 -20.90 -13.43 2.62
CA CYS A 141 -21.91 -12.47 2.20
C CYS A 141 -21.76 -11.19 3.04
N LEU A 142 -21.08 -10.20 2.46
CA LEU A 142 -20.69 -8.98 3.18
C LEU A 142 -21.28 -7.74 2.51
N PRO A 143 -21.60 -6.70 3.29
CA PRO A 143 -21.92 -5.39 2.74
C PRO A 143 -20.69 -4.82 2.04
N PHE A 144 -20.86 -4.34 0.83
CA PHE A 144 -19.78 -3.76 0.04
C PHE A 144 -19.95 -2.24 -0.07
N LEU A 145 -19.20 -1.47 0.72
CA LEU A 145 -19.42 -0.03 0.89
C LEU A 145 -19.26 0.74 -0.41
N ALA A 146 -18.28 0.36 -1.24
CA ALA A 146 -18.03 0.99 -2.53
C ALA A 146 -19.18 0.85 -3.55
N SER A 147 -20.20 0.05 -3.25
CA SER A 147 -21.42 -0.05 -4.07
C SER A 147 -22.41 1.10 -3.89
N VAL A 148 -22.23 1.93 -2.86
CA VAL A 148 -23.13 3.03 -2.55
C VAL A 148 -22.79 4.25 -3.42
N THR A 149 -23.82 4.87 -4.00
CA THR A 149 -23.66 6.08 -4.84
C THR A 149 -24.42 7.28 -4.31
N LYS A 150 -25.22 7.13 -3.25
CA LYS A 150 -26.02 8.22 -2.66
C LYS A 150 -26.09 8.10 -1.13
N PRO A 151 -26.01 9.21 -0.37
CA PRO A 151 -26.23 9.20 1.07
C PRO A 151 -27.57 8.58 1.46
N GLY A 152 -27.55 7.69 2.45
CA GLY A 152 -28.73 7.00 2.97
C GLY A 152 -29.02 5.65 2.31
N ASP A 153 -28.44 5.37 1.14
CA ASP A 153 -28.57 4.05 0.51
C ASP A 153 -27.79 2.99 1.30
N GLN A 154 -28.32 1.77 1.32
CA GLN A 154 -27.65 0.64 1.95
C GLN A 154 -26.63 0.02 1.00
N PRO A 155 -25.45 -0.40 1.50
CA PRO A 155 -24.51 -1.20 0.72
C PRO A 155 -25.17 -2.47 0.19
N LYS A 156 -24.89 -2.82 -1.06
CA LYS A 156 -25.29 -4.12 -1.61
C LYS A 156 -24.54 -5.23 -0.87
N LEU A 157 -25.24 -6.32 -0.57
CA LEU A 157 -24.63 -7.54 -0.06
C LEU A 157 -24.07 -8.36 -1.23
N MET A 158 -22.79 -8.71 -1.15
CA MET A 158 -22.09 -9.45 -2.20
C MET A 158 -21.19 -10.54 -1.60
N CYS A 159 -20.94 -11.59 -2.38
CA CYS A 159 -19.96 -12.62 -2.06
C CYS A 159 -18.54 -12.08 -2.29
N LEU A 160 -17.97 -11.45 -1.27
CA LEU A 160 -16.71 -10.71 -1.39
C LEU A 160 -15.48 -11.60 -1.25
N GLY A 161 -14.55 -11.43 -2.17
CA GLY A 161 -13.19 -11.97 -2.11
C GLY A 161 -12.31 -11.16 -1.15
N SER A 162 -11.13 -11.68 -0.88
CA SER A 162 -10.18 -11.12 0.07
C SER A 162 -9.58 -9.77 -0.33
N GLY A 163 -9.53 -9.50 -1.64
CA GLY A 163 -9.06 -8.23 -2.19
C GLY A 163 -10.11 -7.13 -2.17
N ASP A 164 -11.39 -7.45 -1.98
CA ASP A 164 -12.46 -6.45 -2.13
C ASP A 164 -12.44 -5.40 -1.00
N LYS A 165 -11.97 -5.76 0.20
CA LYS A 165 -11.89 -4.82 1.34
C LYS A 165 -11.03 -3.59 1.05
N VAL A 166 -9.95 -3.70 0.24
CA VAL A 166 -9.13 -2.51 -0.07
C VAL A 166 -9.86 -1.51 -0.97
N MET A 167 -10.88 -1.94 -1.73
CA MET A 167 -11.76 -1.00 -2.43
C MET A 167 -12.66 -0.23 -1.46
N ASP A 168 -13.12 -0.87 -0.38
CA ASP A 168 -13.86 -0.19 0.68
C ASP A 168 -12.95 0.76 1.49
N ASP A 169 -11.69 0.39 1.72
CA ASP A 169 -10.70 1.29 2.30
C ASP A 169 -10.50 2.54 1.43
N TYR A 170 -10.33 2.35 0.12
CA TYR A 170 -10.25 3.43 -0.85
C TYR A 170 -11.51 4.32 -0.85
N TYR A 171 -12.68 3.72 -1.03
CA TYR A 171 -13.97 4.41 -1.08
C TYR A 171 -14.31 5.16 0.21
N SER A 172 -14.05 4.56 1.37
CA SER A 172 -14.37 5.15 2.68
C SER A 172 -13.60 6.44 2.95
N THR A 173 -12.40 6.60 2.39
CA THR A 173 -11.64 7.85 2.46
C THR A 173 -12.21 8.90 1.51
N LEU A 174 -12.64 8.52 0.30
CA LEU A 174 -13.25 9.45 -0.67
C LEU A 174 -14.51 10.12 -0.09
N ILE A 175 -15.43 9.34 0.47
CA ILE A 175 -16.73 9.86 0.91
C ILE A 175 -16.68 10.73 2.17
N LYS A 176 -15.53 10.76 2.86
CA LYS A 176 -15.28 11.65 3.99
C LYS A 176 -15.09 13.10 3.54
N THR A 177 -14.92 13.37 2.25
CA THR A 177 -14.81 14.74 1.73
C THR A 177 -16.05 15.58 2.06
N GLU A 178 -15.78 16.82 2.49
CA GLU A 178 -16.73 17.91 2.73
C GLU A 178 -16.42 19.11 1.84
N LYS A 179 -15.16 19.33 1.44
CA LYS A 179 -14.73 20.49 0.64
C LYS A 179 -13.73 20.15 -0.45
N HIS A 180 -12.75 19.31 -0.14
CA HIS A 180 -11.61 19.02 -1.00
C HIS A 180 -11.21 17.55 -0.97
N LEU A 181 -10.92 17.03 -2.16
CA LEU A 181 -10.37 15.70 -2.36
C LEU A 181 -9.10 15.81 -3.20
N ASP A 182 -8.06 15.10 -2.77
CA ASP A 182 -6.84 14.89 -3.54
C ASP A 182 -6.58 13.40 -3.71
N ILE A 183 -6.25 13.01 -4.94
CA ILE A 183 -5.72 11.69 -5.25
C ILE A 183 -4.43 11.88 -6.03
N SER A 184 -3.34 11.31 -5.51
CA SER A 184 -2.06 11.22 -6.19
C SER A 184 -1.67 9.76 -6.32
N SER A 185 -1.51 9.27 -7.55
CA SER A 185 -1.29 7.84 -7.84
C SER A 185 -0.29 7.64 -8.98
N LEU A 186 0.23 6.42 -9.13
CA LEU A 186 1.01 6.04 -10.30
C LEU A 186 0.17 6.14 -11.58
N THR A 187 -0.97 5.45 -11.64
CA THR A 187 -1.88 5.44 -12.78
C THR A 187 -3.31 5.76 -12.36
N LEU A 188 -4.18 5.98 -13.34
CA LEU A 188 -5.62 6.06 -13.09
C LEU A 188 -6.08 4.72 -12.46
N PRO A 189 -6.92 4.73 -11.41
CA PRO A 189 -7.52 3.51 -10.88
C PRO A 189 -8.21 2.72 -12.00
N SER A 190 -8.05 1.41 -12.03
CA SER A 190 -8.56 0.55 -13.11
C SER A 190 -9.65 -0.40 -12.64
N GLY A 191 -10.46 -0.91 -13.58
CA GLY A 191 -11.53 -1.86 -13.32
C GLY A 191 -12.44 -1.43 -12.15
N ARG A 192 -12.63 -2.31 -11.17
CA ARG A 192 -13.51 -2.05 -10.01
C ARG A 192 -13.02 -0.94 -9.09
N PHE A 193 -11.72 -0.59 -9.09
CA PHE A 193 -11.26 0.61 -8.38
C PHE A 193 -11.70 1.90 -9.09
N ARG A 194 -11.73 1.93 -10.44
CA ARG A 194 -12.34 3.05 -11.18
C ARG A 194 -13.81 3.17 -10.80
N THR A 195 -14.54 2.05 -10.80
CA THR A 195 -15.94 1.99 -10.38
C THR A 195 -16.12 2.53 -8.95
N ALA A 196 -15.29 2.11 -7.99
CA ALA A 196 -15.32 2.62 -6.62
C ALA A 196 -15.04 4.14 -6.57
N MET A 197 -14.08 4.64 -7.36
CA MET A 197 -13.80 6.07 -7.48
C MET A 197 -15.02 6.84 -8.01
N ILE A 198 -15.62 6.37 -9.11
CA ILE A 198 -16.80 6.99 -9.73
C ILE A 198 -17.99 6.96 -8.78
N ASN A 199 -18.23 5.84 -8.08
CA ASN A 199 -19.29 5.73 -7.08
C ASN A 199 -19.06 6.70 -5.91
N GLY A 200 -17.83 6.82 -5.42
CA GLY A 200 -17.47 7.79 -4.36
C GLY A 200 -17.67 9.24 -4.80
N LEU A 201 -17.24 9.60 -6.02
CA LEU A 201 -17.48 10.94 -6.57
C LEU A 201 -18.97 11.21 -6.78
N THR A 202 -19.72 10.22 -7.29
CA THR A 202 -21.18 10.28 -7.44
C THR A 202 -21.86 10.55 -6.09
N TYR A 203 -21.47 9.80 -5.06
CA TYR A 203 -21.93 9.97 -3.68
C TYR A 203 -21.70 11.41 -3.18
N LEU A 204 -20.51 11.97 -3.42
CA LEU A 204 -20.19 13.33 -3.04
C LEU A 204 -21.05 14.38 -3.76
N THR A 205 -21.41 14.17 -5.04
CA THR A 205 -22.31 15.10 -5.76
C THR A 205 -23.74 15.11 -5.20
N HIS A 206 -24.17 14.03 -4.55
CA HIS A 206 -25.45 14.01 -3.82
C HIS A 206 -25.32 14.58 -2.41
N LYS A 207 -24.19 14.35 -1.73
CA LYS A 207 -23.91 14.82 -0.38
C LYS A 207 -23.70 16.34 -0.32
N LEU A 208 -22.96 16.89 -1.28
CA LEU A 208 -22.43 18.25 -1.21
C LEU A 208 -23.06 19.17 -2.26
N PRO A 209 -23.19 20.48 -1.97
CA PRO A 209 -23.62 21.46 -2.96
C PRO A 209 -22.54 21.71 -4.04
N SER A 210 -21.26 21.70 -3.65
CA SER A 210 -20.10 21.73 -4.54
C SER A 210 -18.85 21.34 -3.74
N PHE A 211 -17.83 20.81 -4.42
CA PHE A 211 -16.52 20.51 -3.84
C PHE A 211 -15.42 20.59 -4.90
N THR A 212 -14.17 20.58 -4.44
CA THR A 212 -12.98 20.60 -5.31
C THR A 212 -12.30 19.23 -5.32
N PHE A 213 -11.73 18.85 -6.45
CA PHE A 213 -11.06 17.57 -6.62
C PHE A 213 -9.80 17.75 -7.46
N ARG A 214 -8.66 17.20 -7.02
CA ARG A 214 -7.49 17.06 -7.91
C ARG A 214 -7.05 15.61 -8.02
N LEU A 215 -6.70 15.22 -9.25
CA LEU A 215 -6.17 13.91 -9.59
C LEU A 215 -4.81 14.05 -10.29
N LEU A 216 -3.74 13.68 -9.59
CA LEU A 216 -2.37 13.73 -10.10
C LEU A 216 -1.83 12.33 -10.38
N LEU A 217 -1.43 12.08 -11.62
CA LEU A 217 -0.98 10.76 -12.08
C LEU A 217 0.41 10.83 -12.73
N SER A 218 1.07 9.70 -12.98
CA SER A 218 2.17 9.68 -13.96
C SER A 218 1.64 9.65 -15.41
N SER A 219 0.57 8.88 -15.59
CA SER A 219 -0.05 8.51 -16.86
C SER A 219 -1.40 7.81 -16.58
N THR A 220 -2.14 7.46 -17.64
CA THR A 220 -3.42 6.74 -17.47
C THR A 220 -3.23 5.28 -17.09
N ASP A 221 -2.29 4.57 -17.71
CA ASP A 221 -2.14 3.11 -17.59
C ASP A 221 -0.67 2.63 -17.52
N GLY A 222 0.30 3.56 -17.45
CA GLY A 222 1.73 3.24 -17.37
C GLY A 222 2.37 2.81 -18.70
N ILE A 223 1.59 2.66 -19.78
CA ILE A 223 2.05 2.07 -21.05
C ILE A 223 1.75 3.01 -22.23
N THR A 224 0.55 3.57 -22.26
CA THR A 224 0.07 4.44 -23.33
C THR A 224 0.69 5.84 -23.19
N PRO A 225 1.33 6.39 -24.25
CA PRO A 225 1.89 7.72 -24.20
C PRO A 225 0.85 8.79 -23.85
N ASN A 226 1.19 9.69 -22.91
CA ASN A 226 0.30 10.74 -22.39
C ASN A 226 -0.31 11.65 -23.47
N LEU A 227 0.30 11.75 -24.66
CA LEU A 227 -0.26 12.53 -25.78
C LEU A 227 -1.61 12.00 -26.30
N PHE A 228 -1.87 10.69 -26.14
CA PHE A 228 -3.11 10.03 -26.56
C PHE A 228 -4.21 10.10 -25.50
N ASN A 229 -3.80 10.23 -24.23
CA ASN A 229 -4.70 10.34 -23.09
C ASN A 229 -4.52 11.69 -22.41
N ARG A 230 -4.73 12.78 -23.17
CA ARG A 230 -4.57 14.14 -22.65
C ARG A 230 -5.43 14.35 -21.39
N PRO A 231 -4.97 15.12 -20.39
CA PRO A 231 -5.70 15.31 -19.15
C PRO A 231 -7.17 15.73 -19.32
N SER A 232 -7.46 16.61 -20.30
CA SER A 232 -8.82 17.06 -20.58
C SER A 232 -9.75 15.96 -21.09
N LYS A 233 -9.23 15.01 -21.88
CA LYS A 233 -10.00 13.86 -22.38
C LYS A 233 -10.35 12.93 -21.21
N VAL A 234 -9.36 12.53 -20.43
CA VAL A 234 -9.55 11.62 -19.28
C VAL A 234 -10.48 12.24 -18.23
N MET A 235 -10.32 13.53 -17.94
CA MET A 235 -11.22 14.27 -17.05
C MET A 235 -12.64 14.30 -17.59
N GLY A 236 -12.84 14.54 -18.90
CA GLY A 236 -14.15 14.50 -19.53
C GLY A 236 -14.83 13.12 -19.43
N GLU A 237 -14.08 12.03 -19.58
CA GLU A 237 -14.59 10.67 -19.38
C GLU A 237 -15.05 10.43 -17.94
N ILE A 238 -14.25 10.83 -16.94
CA ILE A 238 -14.61 10.72 -15.53
C ILE A 238 -15.90 11.50 -15.22
N LEU A 239 -16.00 12.75 -15.67
CA LEU A 239 -17.19 13.59 -15.44
C LEU A 239 -18.43 12.98 -16.11
N ALA A 240 -18.29 12.45 -17.34
CA ALA A 240 -19.38 11.78 -18.03
C ALA A 240 -19.82 10.47 -17.34
N GLU A 241 -18.88 9.71 -16.76
CA GLU A 241 -19.20 8.51 -15.97
C GLU A 241 -19.95 8.86 -14.69
N ILE A 242 -19.61 9.95 -14.01
CA ILE A 242 -20.33 10.44 -12.82
C ILE A 242 -21.77 10.79 -13.18
N ASP A 243 -21.98 11.56 -14.26
CA ASP A 243 -23.31 11.91 -14.74
C ASP A 243 -24.11 10.66 -15.17
N GLY A 244 -23.46 9.72 -15.86
CA GLY A 244 -24.05 8.45 -16.27
C GLY A 244 -24.43 7.53 -15.10
N ASN A 245 -23.81 7.73 -13.92
CA ASN A 245 -24.08 6.99 -12.69
C ASN A 245 -25.10 7.70 -11.78
N GLY A 246 -25.76 8.76 -12.27
CA GLY A 246 -26.80 9.50 -11.56
C GLY A 246 -26.31 10.69 -10.73
N GLY A 247 -25.02 11.02 -10.81
CA GLY A 247 -24.43 12.19 -10.14
C GLY A 247 -24.64 13.50 -10.89
N ASP A 248 -24.02 14.57 -10.39
CA ASP A 248 -24.01 15.89 -11.01
C ASP A 248 -22.58 16.45 -11.08
N SER A 249 -21.91 16.20 -12.20
CA SER A 249 -20.52 16.58 -12.44
C SER A 249 -20.28 18.10 -12.37
N LYS A 250 -21.33 18.92 -12.54
CA LYS A 250 -21.24 20.40 -12.43
C LYS A 250 -20.93 20.88 -11.02
N LYS A 251 -21.16 20.03 -10.01
CA LYS A 251 -20.82 20.33 -8.61
C LYS A 251 -19.33 20.16 -8.31
N ILE A 252 -18.58 19.54 -9.23
CA ILE A 252 -17.17 19.22 -9.05
C ILE A 252 -16.31 20.26 -9.77
N LYS A 253 -15.44 20.93 -9.01
CA LYS A 253 -14.34 21.72 -9.57
C LYS A 253 -13.08 20.85 -9.61
N MET A 254 -12.80 20.28 -10.77
CA MET A 254 -11.77 19.26 -10.96
C MET A 254 -10.53 19.80 -11.67
N ASN A 255 -9.35 19.43 -11.16
CA ASN A 255 -8.13 19.37 -11.96
C ASN A 255 -7.64 17.94 -12.15
N LEU A 256 -7.10 17.64 -13.34
CA LEU A 256 -6.39 16.40 -13.61
C LEU A 256 -5.03 16.73 -14.22
N GLY A 257 -3.96 16.11 -13.72
CA GLY A 257 -2.59 16.39 -14.18
C GLY A 257 -1.71 15.15 -14.29
N TYR A 258 -0.64 15.29 -15.08
CA TYR A 258 0.46 14.34 -15.18
C TYR A 258 1.77 14.93 -14.69
N LEU A 259 2.45 14.17 -13.83
CA LEU A 259 3.81 14.44 -13.37
C LEU A 259 4.72 13.30 -13.81
N SER A 260 5.42 13.53 -14.92
CA SER A 260 6.44 12.66 -15.49
C SER A 260 7.38 13.44 -16.40
N ASP A 261 8.66 13.04 -16.43
CA ASP A 261 9.67 13.68 -17.27
C ASP A 261 10.44 12.69 -18.17
N LYS A 262 11.39 13.23 -18.93
CA LYS A 262 12.24 12.46 -19.85
C LYS A 262 13.41 11.75 -19.16
N LYS A 263 13.64 12.00 -17.87
CA LYS A 263 14.72 11.40 -17.07
C LYS A 263 14.29 10.09 -16.39
N VAL A 264 13.15 9.51 -16.81
CA VAL A 264 12.62 8.27 -16.23
C VAL A 264 12.20 8.50 -14.77
N SER A 265 11.64 9.69 -14.50
CA SER A 265 11.13 10.11 -13.21
C SER A 265 9.65 10.50 -13.35
N TRP A 266 8.82 9.96 -12.48
CA TRP A 266 7.37 10.13 -12.54
C TRP A 266 6.71 9.91 -11.18
N ASN A 267 5.45 10.35 -11.07
CA ASN A 267 4.68 10.20 -9.86
C ASN A 267 4.46 8.72 -9.53
N HIS A 268 4.94 8.29 -8.37
CA HIS A 268 4.79 6.94 -7.86
C HIS A 268 4.18 6.92 -6.44
N THR A 269 3.73 8.08 -5.95
CA THR A 269 2.95 8.18 -4.72
C THR A 269 1.61 7.45 -4.86
N LYS A 270 1.03 7.00 -3.74
CA LYS A 270 -0.35 6.49 -3.66
C LYS A 270 -1.02 7.10 -2.44
N ILE A 271 -1.65 8.25 -2.65
CA ILE A 271 -2.24 9.11 -1.63
C ILE A 271 -3.69 9.37 -2.00
N VAL A 272 -4.59 9.19 -1.04
CA VAL A 272 -5.98 9.65 -1.09
C VAL A 272 -6.21 10.49 0.15
N LEU A 273 -6.52 11.77 -0.04
CA LEU A 273 -6.62 12.75 1.03
C LEU A 273 -7.94 13.51 0.93
N ALA A 274 -8.80 13.36 1.94
CA ALA A 274 -10.02 14.14 2.09
C ALA A 274 -9.83 15.25 3.13
N ASP A 275 -10.08 16.49 2.71
CA ASP A 275 -10.07 17.72 3.51
C ASP A 275 -8.80 17.95 4.34
N SER A 276 -7.63 17.57 3.81
CA SER A 276 -6.36 17.67 4.53
C SER A 276 -6.39 16.99 5.90
N ASN A 277 -7.23 15.97 6.06
CA ASN A 277 -7.48 15.31 7.34
C ASN A 277 -7.45 13.79 7.17
N HIS A 278 -8.36 13.21 6.39
CA HIS A 278 -8.48 11.76 6.29
C HIS A 278 -7.60 11.23 5.15
N LEU A 279 -6.61 10.42 5.51
CA LEU A 279 -5.58 9.93 4.62
C LEU A 279 -5.65 8.41 4.49
N LEU A 280 -5.65 7.92 3.25
CA LEU A 280 -5.21 6.57 2.91
C LEU A 280 -3.93 6.68 2.09
N GLN A 281 -2.84 6.04 2.54
CA GLN A 281 -1.58 6.02 1.81
C GLN A 281 -0.80 4.72 2.01
N GLY A 282 0.01 4.33 1.03
CA GLY A 282 0.82 3.10 1.10
C GLY A 282 1.34 2.62 -0.25
N GLY A 283 1.35 1.29 -0.45
CA GLY A 283 1.91 0.63 -1.64
C GLY A 283 0.92 0.35 -2.79
N HIS A 284 -0.39 0.36 -2.53
CA HIS A 284 -1.41 -0.09 -3.49
C HIS A 284 -1.57 0.83 -4.72
N ASN A 285 -1.36 0.30 -5.94
CA ASN A 285 -1.57 1.04 -7.20
C ASN A 285 -3.05 1.14 -7.67
N PHE A 286 -4.04 0.77 -6.85
CA PHE A 286 -5.48 0.75 -7.20
C PHE A 286 -5.79 0.11 -8.56
N LEU A 287 -5.15 -1.04 -8.86
CA LEU A 287 -5.32 -1.80 -10.10
C LEU A 287 -6.19 -3.04 -9.88
N ASP A 288 -7.32 -3.14 -10.58
CA ASP A 288 -8.23 -4.27 -10.41
C ASP A 288 -7.59 -5.65 -10.69
N PRO A 289 -6.87 -5.85 -11.81
CA PRO A 289 -6.29 -7.15 -12.12
C PRO A 289 -5.34 -7.67 -11.04
N ASP A 290 -4.71 -6.75 -10.31
CA ASP A 290 -3.63 -7.07 -9.39
C ASP A 290 -4.15 -7.33 -7.97
N TYR A 291 -5.13 -6.56 -7.47
CA TYR A 291 -5.49 -6.64 -6.04
C TYR A 291 -6.82 -7.33 -5.77
N VAL A 292 -7.75 -7.41 -6.72
CA VAL A 292 -9.14 -7.86 -6.44
C VAL A 292 -9.53 -9.16 -7.15
N ARG A 293 -8.59 -9.78 -7.86
CA ARG A 293 -8.77 -11.10 -8.50
C ARG A 293 -8.30 -12.22 -7.57
N GLU A 294 -8.41 -13.48 -8.03
CA GLU A 294 -8.17 -14.70 -7.23
C GLU A 294 -6.70 -14.95 -6.89
N GLN A 295 -5.78 -14.28 -7.58
CA GLN A 295 -4.33 -14.33 -7.33
C GLN A 295 -3.83 -12.93 -6.98
N PRO A 296 -4.32 -12.34 -5.87
CA PRO A 296 -4.07 -10.94 -5.59
C PRO A 296 -2.62 -10.74 -5.13
N ILE A 297 -2.10 -9.56 -5.44
CA ILE A 297 -0.85 -9.05 -4.93
C ILE A 297 -1.01 -8.69 -3.46
N PHE A 298 -0.02 -9.10 -2.65
CA PHE A 298 0.03 -8.74 -1.24
C PHE A 298 0.62 -7.36 -1.08
N ASP A 299 -0.11 -6.44 -0.47
CA ASP A 299 0.35 -5.07 -0.26
C ASP A 299 -0.27 -4.45 0.99
N LEU A 300 0.21 -3.25 1.34
CA LEU A 300 -0.04 -2.60 2.61
C LEU A 300 -0.22 -1.09 2.42
N SER A 301 -1.31 -0.57 2.98
CA SER A 301 -1.56 0.85 3.19
C SER A 301 -2.02 1.10 4.62
N MET A 302 -2.10 2.37 5.01
CA MET A 302 -2.63 2.80 6.30
C MET A 302 -3.68 3.90 6.14
N HIS A 303 -4.65 3.89 7.05
CA HIS A 303 -5.50 5.03 7.34
C HIS A 303 -4.88 5.87 8.47
N VAL A 304 -4.82 7.18 8.28
CA VAL A 304 -4.41 8.12 9.33
C VAL A 304 -5.30 9.36 9.23
N SER A 305 -5.60 10.01 10.36
CA SER A 305 -6.26 11.31 10.35
C SER A 305 -5.61 12.34 11.29
N GLY A 306 -6.09 13.58 11.25
CA GLY A 306 -5.59 14.69 12.06
C GLY A 306 -4.63 15.60 11.29
N SER A 307 -3.81 16.34 12.02
CA SER A 307 -2.91 17.38 11.48
C SER A 307 -1.82 16.85 10.54
N VAL A 308 -1.58 15.54 10.51
CA VAL A 308 -0.74 14.90 9.49
C VAL A 308 -1.24 15.19 8.07
N GLY A 309 -2.56 15.27 7.86
CA GLY A 309 -3.14 15.52 6.54
C GLY A 309 -2.77 16.90 5.99
N GLU A 310 -2.52 17.88 6.84
CA GLU A 310 -2.07 19.22 6.44
C GLU A 310 -0.65 19.19 5.84
N GLY A 311 0.24 18.41 6.45
CA GLY A 311 1.58 18.20 5.92
C GLY A 311 1.54 17.44 4.59
N VAL A 312 0.69 16.42 4.49
CA VAL A 312 0.49 15.68 3.23
C VAL A 312 -0.07 16.60 2.14
N GLN A 313 -1.01 17.48 2.47
CA GLN A 313 -1.57 18.45 1.53
C GLN A 313 -0.47 19.34 0.93
N LYS A 314 0.45 19.84 1.76
CA LYS A 314 1.58 20.67 1.29
C LYS A 314 2.53 19.90 0.37
N PHE A 315 2.79 18.63 0.68
CA PHE A 315 3.59 17.77 -0.20
C PHE A 315 2.88 17.55 -1.55
N VAL A 316 1.57 17.27 -1.54
CA VAL A 316 0.77 17.11 -2.77
C VAL A 316 0.71 18.43 -3.56
N ASP A 317 0.61 19.59 -2.90
CA ASP A 317 0.72 20.90 -3.54
C ASP A 317 2.07 21.10 -4.23
N HIS A 318 3.14 20.65 -3.57
CA HIS A 318 4.49 20.68 -4.14
C HIS A 318 4.60 19.79 -5.39
N LEU A 319 4.00 18.59 -5.40
CA LEU A 319 3.89 17.76 -6.60
C LEU A 319 3.12 18.48 -7.72
N TRP A 320 1.97 19.07 -7.41
CA TRP A 320 1.15 19.83 -8.37
C TRP A 320 1.87 21.03 -8.96
N SER A 321 2.70 21.72 -8.18
CA SER A 321 3.52 22.83 -8.66
C SER A 321 4.50 22.43 -9.78
N ASN A 322 4.88 21.15 -9.82
CA ASN A 322 5.79 20.57 -10.81
C ASN A 322 5.07 19.87 -11.98
N SER A 323 3.73 19.79 -11.96
CA SER A 323 2.93 19.17 -13.01
C SER A 323 2.96 20.04 -14.28
N SER A 324 3.46 19.45 -15.37
CA SER A 324 3.67 20.17 -16.65
C SER A 324 2.50 20.01 -17.63
N SER A 325 1.59 19.07 -17.38
CA SER A 325 0.43 18.81 -18.23
C SER A 325 -0.79 18.58 -17.36
N TRP A 326 -1.80 19.44 -17.48
CA TRP A 326 -3.01 19.35 -16.67
C TRP A 326 -4.22 19.99 -17.36
N ALA A 327 -5.41 19.78 -16.81
CA ALA A 327 -6.68 20.35 -17.28
C ALA A 327 -7.59 20.77 -16.12
N SER A 328 -8.56 21.63 -16.42
CA SER A 328 -9.61 22.11 -15.52
C SER A 328 -10.99 22.05 -16.17
N ASN A 329 -12.04 21.73 -15.41
CA ASN A 329 -13.43 21.74 -15.90
C ASN A 329 -14.23 22.99 -15.50
N PHE A 330 -13.65 23.93 -14.74
CA PHE A 330 -14.35 25.10 -14.20
C PHE A 330 -13.77 26.45 -14.65
N GLY A 331 -12.68 26.44 -15.40
CA GLY A 331 -12.10 27.63 -16.00
C GLY A 331 -10.85 27.30 -16.79
N LYS A 332 -10.57 28.03 -17.87
CA LYS A 332 -9.35 27.82 -18.66
C LYS A 332 -8.15 28.18 -17.78
N ASP A 333 -7.23 27.24 -17.63
CA ASP A 333 -6.01 27.42 -16.83
C ASP A 333 -6.27 27.79 -15.34
N GLU A 334 -7.47 27.51 -14.81
CA GLU A 334 -7.77 27.65 -13.39
C GLU A 334 -7.33 26.43 -12.57
N LYS A 335 -6.56 26.69 -11.51
CA LYS A 335 -6.12 25.67 -10.55
C LYS A 335 -6.96 25.71 -9.28
N VAL A 336 -7.35 24.53 -8.82
CA VAL A 336 -7.89 24.29 -7.49
C VAL A 336 -6.80 24.65 -6.49
N VAL A 337 -7.14 25.59 -5.63
CA VAL A 337 -6.40 25.87 -4.41
C VAL A 337 -7.10 25.08 -3.31
N PRO A 338 -6.46 24.06 -2.72
CA PRO A 338 -7.03 23.36 -1.58
C PRO A 338 -7.42 24.36 -0.49
N PRO A 339 -8.60 24.22 0.13
CA PRO A 339 -8.98 25.07 1.23
C PRO A 339 -7.96 24.92 2.36
N ALA A 340 -7.76 26.00 3.12
CA ALA A 340 -7.01 25.91 4.37
C ALA A 340 -7.60 24.77 5.22
N PRO A 341 -6.77 23.93 5.83
CA PRO A 341 -7.26 22.87 6.70
C PRO A 341 -8.18 23.46 7.76
N THR A 342 -9.35 22.85 7.95
CA THR A 342 -10.14 23.11 9.14
C THR A 342 -9.33 22.59 10.33
N ALA A 343 -9.21 23.34 11.43
CA ALA A 343 -8.43 22.92 12.60
C ALA A 343 -8.72 21.45 12.92
N SER A 344 -7.75 20.59 12.62
CA SER A 344 -7.91 19.16 12.72
C SER A 344 -7.87 18.77 14.20
N GLY A 345 -8.66 17.78 14.60
CA GLY A 345 -8.58 17.23 15.96
C GLY A 345 -7.14 16.80 16.25
N GLY A 346 -6.59 17.24 17.38
CA GLY A 346 -5.22 16.92 17.76
C GLY A 346 -5.01 15.42 17.92
N GLY A 347 -4.06 14.86 17.17
CA GLY A 347 -3.59 13.50 17.34
C GLY A 347 -2.52 13.40 18.44
N LYS A 348 -2.29 12.20 18.98
CA LYS A 348 -1.20 11.94 19.95
C LYS A 348 0.00 11.23 19.34
N VAL A 349 -0.20 10.52 18.22
CA VAL A 349 0.85 9.74 17.56
C VAL A 349 1.82 10.68 16.86
N LYS A 350 3.12 10.54 17.14
CA LYS A 350 4.18 11.36 16.50
C LYS A 350 4.49 10.81 15.11
N ILE A 351 4.44 11.69 14.12
CA ILE A 351 4.58 11.33 12.71
C ILE A 351 5.59 12.25 12.02
N ILE A 352 6.45 11.68 11.18
CA ILE A 352 7.24 12.42 10.20
C ILE A 352 6.76 12.00 8.81
N GLY A 353 6.23 12.95 8.04
CA GLY A 353 5.99 12.76 6.62
C GLY A 353 7.30 12.90 5.85
N MET A 354 7.59 11.94 4.98
CA MET A 354 8.84 11.90 4.21
C MET A 354 8.53 11.62 2.74
N GLY A 355 8.93 12.55 1.89
CA GLY A 355 8.69 12.56 0.47
C GLY A 355 9.97 12.60 -0.34
N ARG A 356 9.83 12.19 -1.60
CA ARG A 356 10.88 12.15 -2.62
C ARG A 356 10.34 12.86 -3.86
N MET A 357 11.12 13.73 -4.47
CA MET A 357 10.76 14.42 -5.72
C MET A 357 11.44 13.81 -6.96
N GLY A 358 12.36 12.88 -6.77
CA GLY A 358 13.22 12.35 -7.82
C GLY A 358 13.92 13.46 -8.59
N SER A 359 13.82 13.42 -9.92
CA SER A 359 14.46 14.41 -10.78
C SER A 359 13.92 15.85 -10.62
N TYR A 360 12.80 16.04 -9.90
CA TYR A 360 12.12 17.33 -9.76
C TYR A 360 12.58 18.15 -8.55
N GLY A 361 13.35 17.57 -7.62
CA GLY A 361 13.77 18.33 -6.45
C GLY A 361 14.35 17.51 -5.32
N ASP A 362 14.02 17.92 -4.10
CA ASP A 362 14.56 17.35 -2.88
C ASP A 362 14.05 15.92 -2.61
N ASN A 363 14.93 15.08 -2.06
CA ASN A 363 14.68 13.67 -1.79
C ASN A 363 14.82 13.34 -0.30
N ALA A 364 14.20 14.14 0.59
CA ALA A 364 14.26 13.97 2.05
C ALA A 364 14.00 12.54 2.54
N SER A 365 13.12 11.79 1.87
CA SER A 365 12.84 10.39 2.24
C SER A 365 14.02 9.44 2.07
N ASP A 366 14.96 9.71 1.15
CA ASP A 366 16.21 8.93 1.05
C ASP A 366 17.06 9.09 2.32
N GLU A 367 17.18 10.32 2.83
CA GLU A 367 17.85 10.58 4.10
C GLU A 367 17.06 10.03 5.28
N GLY A 368 15.72 10.10 5.24
CA GLY A 368 14.84 9.47 6.22
C GLY A 368 15.11 7.98 6.39
N PHE A 369 15.21 7.23 5.30
CA PHE A 369 15.57 5.80 5.33
C PHE A 369 16.94 5.58 5.98
N ARG A 370 17.95 6.36 5.59
CA ARG A 370 19.29 6.28 6.18
C ARG A 370 19.27 6.52 7.68
N LEU A 371 18.56 7.56 8.12
CA LEU A 371 18.44 7.93 9.54
C LEU A 371 17.72 6.85 10.34
N LEU A 372 16.67 6.23 9.80
CA LEU A 372 15.97 5.13 10.46
C LEU A 372 16.91 3.95 10.70
N LEU A 373 17.61 3.47 9.68
CA LEU A 373 18.53 2.32 9.79
C LEU A 373 19.75 2.64 10.67
N LYS A 374 20.26 3.88 10.58
CA LYS A 374 21.34 4.35 11.44
C LYS A 374 20.93 4.41 12.91
N SER A 375 19.67 4.71 13.20
CA SER A 375 19.15 4.86 14.56
C SER A 375 18.80 3.53 15.22
N ALA A 376 18.65 2.45 14.45
CA ALA A 376 18.34 1.13 14.97
C ALA A 376 19.41 0.63 15.96
N LYS A 377 18.95 0.13 17.10
CA LYS A 377 19.77 -0.38 18.21
C LYS A 377 19.63 -1.89 18.41
N LYS A 378 18.52 -2.50 18.01
CA LYS A 378 18.17 -3.90 18.31
C LYS A 378 17.74 -4.66 17.06
N THR A 379 16.75 -4.15 16.34
CA THR A 379 16.13 -4.90 15.24
C THR A 379 15.77 -4.00 14.06
N ILE A 380 15.93 -4.52 12.85
CA ILE A 380 15.37 -3.94 11.62
C ILE A 380 14.56 -5.03 10.93
N TYR A 381 13.28 -4.73 10.64
CA TYR A 381 12.41 -5.61 9.86
C TYR A 381 12.03 -4.94 8.54
N LEU A 382 12.26 -5.62 7.42
CA LEU A 382 11.95 -5.13 6.08
C LEU A 382 10.93 -6.04 5.41
N ALA A 383 9.81 -5.48 4.97
CA ALA A 383 8.91 -6.13 3.99
C ALA A 383 8.88 -5.28 2.71
N GLN A 384 9.42 -5.81 1.63
CA GLN A 384 9.69 -5.07 0.40
C GLN A 384 9.28 -5.87 -0.83
N GLN A 385 8.92 -5.18 -1.92
CA GLN A 385 8.85 -5.80 -3.26
C GLN A 385 10.23 -6.37 -3.62
N ASP A 386 11.24 -5.51 -3.61
CA ASP A 386 12.65 -5.88 -3.79
C ASP A 386 13.55 -5.05 -2.86
N ILE A 387 14.66 -5.65 -2.44
CA ILE A 387 15.79 -4.92 -1.84
C ILE A 387 16.71 -4.37 -2.92
N TYR A 388 16.94 -5.11 -4.00
CA TYR A 388 17.80 -4.70 -5.12
C TYR A 388 17.00 -4.62 -6.42
N ASN A 389 17.46 -3.82 -7.38
CA ASN A 389 16.79 -3.66 -8.67
C ASN A 389 17.74 -4.07 -9.81
N ASP A 390 17.34 -5.02 -10.67
CA ASP A 390 18.11 -5.54 -11.82
C ASP A 390 17.49 -5.14 -13.18
N ILE A 391 16.71 -4.05 -13.23
CA ILE A 391 16.03 -3.58 -14.46
C ILE A 391 17.02 -3.16 -15.57
N THR A 392 18.25 -2.79 -15.22
CA THR A 392 19.29 -2.53 -16.23
C THR A 392 20.18 -3.76 -16.36
N LYS A 393 20.38 -4.26 -17.59
CA LYS A 393 21.39 -5.30 -17.92
C LYS A 393 22.85 -4.90 -17.59
N LEU A 394 23.04 -3.80 -16.85
CA LEU A 394 24.29 -3.24 -16.35
C LEU A 394 24.57 -3.67 -14.90
N GLY A 395 23.74 -4.55 -14.33
CA GLY A 395 23.86 -5.05 -12.97
C GLY A 395 23.05 -4.23 -11.98
N ALA A 396 22.60 -4.90 -10.91
CA ALA A 396 21.74 -4.29 -9.92
C ALA A 396 22.46 -3.15 -9.16
N LYS A 397 21.83 -1.97 -9.11
CA LYS A 397 22.34 -0.84 -8.32
C LYS A 397 22.03 -1.05 -6.83
N PRO A 398 22.94 -0.71 -5.91
CA PRO A 398 22.65 -0.80 -4.49
C PRO A 398 21.62 0.26 -4.07
N PRO A 399 20.74 -0.06 -3.11
CA PRO A 399 19.87 0.91 -2.44
C PRO A 399 20.59 2.12 -1.86
N HIS A 400 19.91 3.27 -1.84
CA HIS A 400 20.43 4.50 -1.23
C HIS A 400 20.81 4.31 0.24
N ALA A 401 20.04 3.51 0.99
CA ALA A 401 20.23 3.25 2.41
C ALA A 401 20.96 1.92 2.72
N LEU A 402 21.53 1.25 1.71
CA LEU A 402 22.29 0.01 1.91
C LEU A 402 23.49 0.20 2.88
N PRO A 403 24.28 1.29 2.80
CA PRO A 403 25.40 1.48 3.72
C PRO A 403 24.97 1.49 5.19
N GLU A 404 23.86 2.14 5.53
CA GLU A 404 23.34 2.20 6.90
C GLU A 404 22.73 0.87 7.35
N LEU A 405 22.16 0.07 6.43
CA LEU A 405 21.72 -1.29 6.71
C LEU A 405 22.90 -2.20 7.07
N VAL A 406 23.98 -2.13 6.27
CA VAL A 406 25.22 -2.86 6.51
C VAL A 406 25.84 -2.44 7.84
N ASP A 407 25.92 -1.13 8.09
CA ASP A 407 26.43 -0.58 9.34
C ASP A 407 25.64 -1.10 10.55
N ALA A 408 24.30 -1.15 10.45
CA ALA A 408 23.45 -1.67 11.51
C ALA A 408 23.76 -3.13 11.85
N VAL A 409 23.90 -4.00 10.84
CA VAL A 409 24.27 -5.40 11.06
C VAL A 409 25.61 -5.51 11.77
N LEU A 410 26.63 -4.74 11.36
CA LEU A 410 27.95 -4.74 12.00
C LEU A 410 27.94 -4.15 13.43
N ARG A 411 26.96 -3.31 13.77
CA ARG A 411 26.71 -2.82 15.14
C ARG A 411 26.02 -3.87 16.03
N GLY A 412 25.61 -5.02 15.48
CA GLY A 412 24.87 -6.05 16.21
C GLY A 412 23.35 -5.90 16.18
N VAL A 413 22.82 -5.14 15.23
CA VAL A 413 21.37 -5.05 15.00
C VAL A 413 20.90 -6.27 14.21
N HIS A 414 19.87 -6.94 14.71
CA HIS A 414 19.28 -8.11 14.07
C HIS A 414 18.39 -7.70 12.89
N LEU A 415 18.67 -8.23 11.72
CA LEU A 415 17.97 -7.91 10.48
C LEU A 415 17.08 -9.07 10.05
N LYS A 416 15.78 -8.81 9.88
CA LYS A 416 14.84 -9.72 9.21
C LYS A 416 14.33 -9.10 7.92
N VAL A 417 14.42 -9.83 6.82
CA VAL A 417 13.93 -9.39 5.51
C VAL A 417 12.94 -10.41 4.97
N VAL A 418 11.79 -9.92 4.53
CA VAL A 418 10.87 -10.63 3.65
C VAL A 418 10.73 -9.85 2.34
N GLN A 419 10.97 -10.54 1.23
CA GLN A 419 10.94 -9.97 -0.11
C GLN A 419 9.99 -10.76 -1.01
N SER A 420 9.44 -10.16 -2.06
CA SER A 420 8.70 -10.91 -3.09
C SER A 420 9.45 -12.14 -3.60
N SER A 421 8.70 -13.23 -3.80
CA SER A 421 9.20 -14.47 -4.39
C SER A 421 9.34 -14.43 -5.92
N SER A 422 8.79 -13.40 -6.58
CA SER A 422 8.67 -13.32 -8.03
C SER A 422 9.91 -12.75 -8.71
N THR A 423 10.33 -13.35 -9.83
CA THR A 423 11.27 -12.74 -10.78
C THR A 423 10.78 -12.86 -12.22
N ALA A 424 10.02 -11.87 -12.67
CA ALA A 424 9.72 -11.66 -14.08
C ALA A 424 9.33 -10.20 -14.27
N PHE A 425 9.72 -9.59 -15.38
CA PHE A 425 9.25 -8.25 -15.72
C PHE A 425 7.73 -8.30 -15.94
N LEU A 426 6.96 -7.52 -15.16
CA LEU A 426 5.50 -7.59 -14.89
C LEU A 426 5.07 -8.47 -13.70
N GLY A 427 6.00 -9.18 -13.06
CA GLY A 427 5.87 -9.72 -11.71
C GLY A 427 6.36 -8.69 -10.70
N TYR A 428 5.76 -8.68 -9.53
CA TYR A 428 6.04 -7.77 -8.43
C TYR A 428 7.37 -8.11 -7.75
N GLY A 429 8.46 -8.13 -8.50
CA GLY A 429 9.80 -8.54 -8.08
C GLY A 429 10.76 -8.67 -9.27
N THR A 430 11.99 -8.17 -9.11
CA THR A 430 13.04 -8.14 -10.15
C THR A 430 14.27 -8.96 -9.78
N VAL A 431 14.49 -9.22 -8.49
CA VAL A 431 15.64 -10.00 -7.99
C VAL A 431 15.14 -11.10 -7.07
N ALA A 432 15.56 -12.34 -7.31
CA ALA A 432 15.13 -13.46 -6.46
C ALA A 432 15.66 -13.30 -5.02
N PRO A 433 14.91 -13.70 -3.98
CA PRO A 433 15.31 -13.57 -2.58
C PRO A 433 16.69 -14.17 -2.25
N ASP A 434 17.05 -15.30 -2.85
CA ASP A 434 18.35 -15.96 -2.67
C ASP A 434 19.50 -15.11 -3.25
N LYS A 435 19.32 -14.58 -4.47
CA LYS A 435 20.27 -13.66 -5.11
C LYS A 435 20.41 -12.37 -4.30
N ALA A 436 19.30 -11.78 -3.85
CA ALA A 436 19.31 -10.57 -3.04
C ALA A 436 20.01 -10.77 -1.68
N ALA A 437 19.79 -11.92 -1.03
CA ALA A 437 20.45 -12.28 0.22
C ALA A 437 21.98 -12.43 0.04
N VAL A 438 22.42 -13.06 -1.05
CA VAL A 438 23.85 -13.17 -1.38
C VAL A 438 24.46 -11.78 -1.59
N MET A 439 23.81 -10.91 -2.38
CA MET A 439 24.29 -9.55 -2.62
C MET A 439 24.40 -8.72 -1.33
N LEU A 440 23.43 -8.85 -0.42
CA LEU A 440 23.47 -8.20 0.89
C LEU A 440 24.63 -8.71 1.72
N ARG A 441 24.84 -10.03 1.77
CA ARG A 441 25.94 -10.64 2.51
C ARG A 441 27.29 -10.20 1.97
N GLU A 442 27.47 -10.17 0.65
CA GLU A 442 28.69 -9.68 0.00
C GLU A 442 28.97 -8.21 0.35
N ALA A 443 27.94 -7.37 0.38
CA ALA A 443 28.08 -5.98 0.80
C ALA A 443 28.53 -5.86 2.27
N ILE A 444 28.01 -6.71 3.16
CA ILE A 444 28.40 -6.73 4.57
C ILE A 444 29.84 -7.25 4.75
N ILE A 445 30.22 -8.34 4.08
CA ILE A 445 31.58 -8.90 4.14
C ILE A 445 32.59 -7.87 3.65
N LYS A 446 32.32 -7.23 2.52
CA LYS A 446 33.18 -6.18 1.96
C LYS A 446 33.42 -5.04 2.96
N GLU A 447 32.36 -4.57 3.62
CA GLU A 447 32.48 -3.49 4.60
C GLU A 447 33.19 -3.95 5.89
N ALA A 448 32.95 -5.19 6.33
CA ALA A 448 33.64 -5.79 7.46
C ALA A 448 35.16 -5.86 7.21
N ASP A 449 35.58 -6.28 6.02
CA ASP A 449 36.99 -6.35 5.61
C ASP A 449 37.65 -4.97 5.63
N VAL A 450 36.97 -3.96 5.06
CA VAL A 450 37.44 -2.55 5.06
C VAL A 450 37.68 -2.05 6.48
N ARG A 451 36.79 -2.39 7.42
CA ARG A 451 36.86 -1.96 8.82
C ARG A 451 37.75 -2.83 9.69
N LYS A 452 38.27 -3.94 9.16
CA LYS A 452 38.93 -5.01 9.95
C LYS A 452 38.05 -5.44 11.13
N PHE A 453 36.75 -5.58 10.86
CA PHE A 453 35.77 -5.91 11.89
C PHE A 453 36.04 -7.29 12.46
N VAL A 454 36.05 -7.37 13.80
CA VAL A 454 36.17 -8.64 14.53
C VAL A 454 34.83 -8.91 15.19
N PRO A 455 34.11 -9.96 14.80
CA PRO A 455 32.84 -10.29 15.42
C PRO A 455 32.97 -10.57 16.92
N PRO A 456 31.96 -10.23 17.72
CA PRO A 456 31.96 -10.54 19.15
C PRO A 456 31.88 -12.06 19.40
N ASN A 457 32.12 -12.47 20.64
CA ASN A 457 31.95 -13.85 21.12
C ASN A 457 32.80 -14.92 20.40
N ASN A 458 33.96 -14.53 19.87
CA ASN A 458 34.88 -15.41 19.12
C ASN A 458 34.22 -16.11 17.91
N LEU A 459 33.17 -15.50 17.34
CA LEU A 459 32.54 -16.00 16.13
C LEU A 459 33.41 -15.68 14.90
N SER A 460 33.41 -16.57 13.92
CA SER A 460 33.79 -16.18 12.56
C SER A 460 32.79 -15.17 12.00
N LEU A 461 33.21 -14.38 11.01
CA LEU A 461 32.31 -13.44 10.34
C LEU A 461 31.09 -14.17 9.74
N GLY A 462 31.29 -15.37 9.18
CA GLY A 462 30.21 -16.20 8.66
C GLY A 462 29.17 -16.54 9.73
N GLU A 463 29.60 -17.05 10.89
CA GLU A 463 28.70 -17.41 12.00
C GLU A 463 27.96 -16.19 12.55
N TYR A 464 28.65 -15.05 12.69
CA TYR A 464 28.03 -13.80 13.12
C TYR A 464 26.93 -13.36 12.16
N LEU A 465 27.19 -13.36 10.84
CA LEU A 465 26.19 -12.98 9.85
C LEU A 465 25.01 -13.95 9.81
N CYS A 466 25.24 -15.26 10.02
CA CYS A 466 24.15 -16.23 10.13
C CYS A 466 23.27 -16.01 11.36
N GLN A 467 23.81 -15.42 12.44
CA GLN A 467 23.03 -15.05 13.62
C GLN A 467 22.29 -13.74 13.45
N GLN A 468 22.87 -12.75 12.74
CA GLN A 468 22.33 -11.40 12.64
C GLN A 468 21.39 -11.15 11.47
N VAL A 469 21.46 -11.96 10.39
CA VAL A 469 20.68 -11.72 9.18
C VAL A 469 19.81 -12.92 8.87
N GLU A 470 18.50 -12.70 8.88
CA GLU A 470 17.51 -13.65 8.42
C GLU A 470 16.77 -13.12 7.19
N TYR A 471 16.84 -13.85 6.09
CA TYR A 471 16.25 -13.45 4.81
C TYR A 471 15.29 -14.53 4.33
N ALA A 472 14.07 -14.16 3.93
CA ALA A 472 13.07 -15.10 3.43
C ALA A 472 12.28 -14.52 2.24
N PRO A 473 11.74 -15.38 1.34
CA PRO A 473 10.63 -14.98 0.51
C PRO A 473 9.41 -14.66 1.38
N PHE A 474 8.64 -13.65 1.01
CA PHE A 474 7.35 -13.36 1.62
C PHE A 474 6.35 -14.44 1.21
N LEU A 475 5.78 -15.11 2.20
CA LEU A 475 4.76 -16.14 2.01
C LEU A 475 3.60 -15.93 2.98
N PHE A 476 2.38 -16.21 2.51
CA PHE A 476 1.20 -16.24 3.38
C PHE A 476 0.93 -17.64 3.97
N HIS A 477 1.57 -18.68 3.43
CA HIS A 477 1.56 -20.05 3.93
C HIS A 477 2.89 -20.74 3.57
N PRO A 478 3.54 -21.48 4.49
CA PRO A 478 4.91 -21.97 4.31
C PRO A 478 5.09 -23.01 3.19
N LYS A 479 4.01 -23.68 2.77
CA LYS A 479 4.05 -24.66 1.67
C LYS A 479 3.46 -24.15 0.36
N VAL A 480 2.96 -22.92 0.33
CA VAL A 480 2.43 -22.31 -0.90
C VAL A 480 3.48 -21.36 -1.43
N LEU A 481 4.30 -21.84 -2.36
CA LEU A 481 5.40 -21.07 -2.96
C LEU A 481 5.00 -20.37 -4.26
N ARG A 482 3.97 -20.89 -4.92
CA ARG A 482 3.42 -20.44 -6.21
C ARG A 482 1.91 -20.59 -6.19
N TRP A 483 1.22 -19.88 -7.07
CA TRP A 483 -0.20 -20.09 -7.35
C TRP A 483 -0.45 -21.41 -8.08
N ALA A 484 -1.71 -21.84 -8.14
CA ALA A 484 -2.09 -23.13 -8.75
C ALA A 484 -1.76 -23.25 -10.25
N ASN A 485 -1.65 -22.13 -10.94
CA ASN A 485 -1.25 -22.01 -12.35
C ASN A 485 0.27 -21.86 -12.52
N ASP A 486 1.06 -22.15 -11.48
CA ASP A 486 2.52 -22.07 -11.48
C ASP A 486 3.09 -20.65 -11.65
N THR A 487 2.32 -19.61 -11.34
CA THR A 487 2.83 -18.22 -11.25
C THR A 487 3.31 -17.90 -9.84
N ASP A 488 4.26 -16.98 -9.72
CA ASP A 488 4.80 -16.57 -8.42
C ASP A 488 3.79 -15.75 -7.60
N ILE A 489 3.94 -15.80 -6.28
CA ILE A 489 3.20 -14.92 -5.37
C ILE A 489 3.78 -13.53 -5.50
N GLY A 490 2.95 -12.57 -5.93
CA GLY A 490 3.34 -11.18 -6.04
C GLY A 490 3.13 -10.43 -4.74
N VAL A 491 4.14 -9.62 -4.37
CA VAL A 491 4.24 -8.96 -3.07
C VAL A 491 4.79 -7.56 -3.30
N HIS A 492 4.13 -6.56 -2.72
CA HIS A 492 4.38 -5.15 -3.01
C HIS A 492 4.43 -4.18 -1.81
N PRO A 493 4.55 -4.58 -0.54
CA PRO A 493 4.66 -3.62 0.56
C PRO A 493 5.97 -2.83 0.48
N LYS A 494 5.97 -1.67 1.13
CA LYS A 494 7.18 -0.88 1.40
C LYS A 494 7.21 -0.50 2.86
N LEU A 495 7.65 -1.45 3.68
CA LEU A 495 7.62 -1.37 5.14
C LEU A 495 9.03 -1.52 5.70
N ILE A 496 9.36 -0.65 6.67
CA ILE A 496 10.57 -0.70 7.48
C ILE A 496 10.13 -0.56 8.94
N ILE A 497 10.44 -1.52 9.81
CA ILE A 497 10.18 -1.42 11.26
C ILE A 497 11.53 -1.36 11.98
N ILE A 498 11.66 -0.42 12.91
CA ILE A 498 12.88 -0.17 13.68
C ILE A 498 12.59 -0.47 15.15
N ASP A 499 13.41 -1.33 15.75
CA ASP A 499 13.44 -1.67 17.17
C ASP A 499 12.09 -2.08 17.80
N GLU A 500 11.10 -2.39 16.97
CA GLU A 500 9.70 -2.63 17.37
C GLU A 500 9.03 -1.41 18.04
N THR A 501 9.60 -0.21 17.87
CA THR A 501 9.12 1.05 18.46
C THR A 501 8.61 2.06 17.44
N GLY A 502 9.01 1.93 16.17
CA GLY A 502 8.52 2.78 15.08
C GLY A 502 8.65 2.10 13.72
N PHE A 503 7.94 2.64 12.73
CA PHE A 503 7.96 2.10 11.37
C PHE A 503 7.74 3.18 10.30
N TYR A 504 8.37 2.99 9.14
CA TYR A 504 8.01 3.65 7.90
C TYR A 504 7.08 2.77 7.08
N MET A 505 6.01 3.35 6.56
CA MET A 505 5.17 2.72 5.53
C MET A 505 4.73 3.76 4.50
N GLY A 506 4.83 3.41 3.23
CA GLY A 506 4.44 4.28 2.14
C GLY A 506 4.60 3.66 0.77
N SER A 507 4.98 4.48 -0.19
CA SER A 507 5.14 4.13 -1.59
C SER A 507 6.60 3.95 -2.02
N GLN A 508 7.56 4.46 -1.24
CA GLN A 508 8.98 4.39 -1.58
C GLN A 508 9.53 2.98 -1.44
N ASN A 509 9.96 2.41 -2.55
CA ASN A 509 10.67 1.14 -2.53
C ASN A 509 12.06 1.27 -1.90
N PHE A 510 12.55 0.19 -1.30
CA PHE A 510 13.93 0.17 -0.79
C PHE A 510 14.96 0.16 -1.92
N TYR A 511 14.66 -0.55 -3.02
CA TYR A 511 15.52 -0.59 -4.19
C TYR A 511 15.64 0.80 -4.85
N PRO A 512 16.75 1.08 -5.57
CA PRO A 512 16.94 2.41 -6.16
C PRO A 512 15.91 2.70 -7.26
N SER A 513 15.18 3.79 -7.07
CA SER A 513 14.20 4.38 -7.97
C SER A 513 14.47 5.88 -8.08
N ASP A 514 14.26 6.49 -9.26
CA ASP A 514 14.29 7.95 -9.39
C ASP A 514 12.88 8.57 -9.52
N LEU A 515 11.94 8.19 -8.64
CA LEU A 515 10.51 8.56 -8.71
C LEU A 515 10.07 9.55 -7.64
N GLN A 516 8.90 10.18 -7.81
CA GLN A 516 8.24 10.91 -6.73
C GLN A 516 7.51 9.91 -5.83
N GLU A 517 7.88 9.85 -4.56
CA GLU A 517 7.39 8.85 -3.60
C GLU A 517 7.12 9.53 -2.26
N PHE A 518 6.32 8.88 -1.42
CA PHE A 518 5.90 9.40 -0.12
C PHE A 518 5.61 8.28 0.86
N GLY A 519 5.86 8.53 2.13
CA GLY A 519 5.33 7.72 3.22
C GLY A 519 5.39 8.43 4.56
N LEU A 520 4.90 7.74 5.58
CA LEU A 520 4.89 8.22 6.95
C LEU A 520 5.83 7.35 7.78
N PHE A 521 6.71 8.00 8.54
CA PHE A 521 7.38 7.39 9.68
C PHE A 521 6.54 7.65 10.93
N ILE A 522 6.05 6.57 11.52
CA ILE A 522 5.27 6.54 12.76
C ILE A 522 6.21 6.13 13.89
N SER A 523 6.31 6.96 14.91
CA SER A 523 7.10 6.67 16.11
C SER A 523 6.15 6.55 17.29
N ASP A 524 5.72 5.32 17.57
CA ASP A 524 4.79 4.98 18.65
C ASP A 524 4.82 3.46 18.86
N SER A 525 5.30 3.00 20.02
CA SER A 525 5.48 1.58 20.30
C SER A 525 4.13 0.83 20.38
N PRO A 526 3.08 1.35 21.04
CA PRO A 526 1.75 0.74 20.98
C PRO A 526 1.18 0.56 19.56
N ILE A 527 1.28 1.56 18.69
CA ILE A 527 0.83 1.43 17.29
C ILE A 527 1.72 0.45 16.52
N THR A 528 3.03 0.47 16.75
CA THR A 528 3.97 -0.47 16.13
C THR A 528 3.67 -1.92 16.55
N ALA A 529 3.32 -2.15 17.82
CA ALA A 529 2.91 -3.46 18.32
C ALA A 529 1.64 -3.99 17.62
N GLN A 530 0.68 -3.11 17.31
CA GLN A 530 -0.50 -3.50 16.51
C GLN A 530 -0.11 -3.94 15.09
N LEU A 531 0.81 -3.22 14.44
CA LEU A 531 1.30 -3.60 13.12
C LEU A 531 2.04 -4.95 13.15
N LEU A 532 2.83 -5.17 14.22
CA LEU A 532 3.53 -6.43 14.43
C LEU A 532 2.55 -7.59 14.56
N ASP A 533 1.58 -7.49 15.46
CA ASP A 533 0.57 -8.54 15.70
C ASP A 533 -0.31 -8.82 14.48
N GLN A 534 -0.84 -7.77 13.86
CA GLN A 534 -1.87 -7.93 12.84
C GLN A 534 -1.31 -8.27 11.46
N TYR A 535 -0.04 -7.93 11.18
CA TYR A 535 0.58 -8.06 9.87
C TYR A 535 1.96 -8.75 9.91
N TRP A 536 2.99 -8.12 10.47
CA TRP A 536 4.37 -8.60 10.34
C TRP A 536 4.59 -10.00 10.91
N ASN A 537 4.09 -10.29 12.12
CA ASN A 537 4.26 -11.59 12.77
C ASN A 537 3.62 -12.72 11.97
N LYS A 538 2.50 -12.45 11.28
CA LYS A 538 1.83 -13.41 10.41
C LYS A 538 2.66 -13.70 9.16
N ILE A 539 3.25 -12.66 8.56
CA ILE A 539 4.16 -12.85 7.42
C ILE A 539 5.37 -13.65 7.87
N TRP A 540 6.02 -13.24 8.96
CA TRP A 540 7.24 -13.89 9.44
C TRP A 540 7.02 -15.35 9.80
N ALA A 541 5.92 -15.69 10.49
CA ALA A 541 5.59 -17.06 10.85
C ALA A 541 5.47 -17.98 9.63
N ASN A 542 4.94 -17.48 8.51
CA ASN A 542 4.78 -18.26 7.28
C ASN A 542 6.04 -18.24 6.39
N SER A 543 6.78 -17.14 6.40
CA SER A 543 7.96 -16.91 5.53
C SER A 543 9.22 -17.56 6.09
N SER A 544 9.41 -17.52 7.41
CA SER A 544 10.66 -17.92 8.08
C SER A 544 11.01 -19.41 7.96
N LEU A 545 10.03 -20.26 7.61
CA LEU A 545 10.25 -21.67 7.33
C LEU A 545 10.95 -21.92 5.98
N ASN A 546 11.02 -20.91 5.12
CA ASN A 546 11.71 -20.94 3.83
C ASN A 546 12.84 -19.91 3.77
N LYS A 547 13.48 -19.62 4.91
CA LYS A 547 14.66 -18.73 4.94
C LYS A 547 15.71 -19.20 3.93
N VAL A 548 16.33 -18.23 3.27
CA VAL A 548 17.53 -18.46 2.48
C VAL A 548 18.58 -19.07 3.40
N ALA A 549 19.13 -20.22 3.02
CA ALA A 549 20.14 -20.89 3.81
C ALA A 549 21.35 -19.98 3.99
N CYS A 550 21.81 -19.81 5.24
CA CYS A 550 23.08 -19.15 5.48
C CYS A 550 24.19 -20.08 5.00
N ARG A 551 24.79 -19.77 3.85
CA ARG A 551 25.88 -20.51 3.17
C ARG A 551 27.32 -19.78 3.09
#